data_AF-A0A3N5EQQ5-F1
#
_entry.id   AF-A0A3N5EQQ5-F1
#
_cell.length_a   1.000
_cell.length_b   1.000
_cell.length_c   1.000
_cell.angle_alpha   90.00
_cell.angle_beta   90.00
_cell.angle_gamma   90.00
#
_symmetry.space_group_name_H-M   'P 1'
#
loop_
_entity.id
_entity.type
_entity.pdbx_description
1 polymer ?
#
loop_
_entity_poly.entity_id
_entity_poly.type
_entity_poly.pdbx_seq_one_letter_code
_entity_poly.pdbx_strand_id
1 'polypeptide(L)'
;MSLVNQRIEEHRILEEPFYLAQGNEIELALAAYSEQLPLLLKGPTGCGKTRFMRYLAWRLRRPLITVSCHDDLSTSDLIGRFLVKGTEAVWADGPLTLAVRHGAICYLDEIVEARKDTTVVIHPLADDRRELPVEKLGLLFTAPVEFMLAVSYNPGYQSVLKDLKPST
;
A
#
# COMPACT_ATOMS: atom_id res chain seq x y z
N MET A 1 -4.07 -22.47 11.22
CA MET A 1 -3.96 -21.05 10.78
C MET A 1 -5.19 -20.71 9.98
N SER A 2 -5.81 -19.53 10.18
CA SER A 2 -6.96 -19.10 9.37
C SER A 2 -6.53 -18.85 7.91
N LEU A 3 -7.45 -18.97 6.95
CA LEU A 3 -7.20 -18.65 5.52
C LEU A 3 -6.64 -17.23 5.33
N VAL A 4 -7.01 -16.29 6.20
CA VAL A 4 -6.50 -14.91 6.20
C VAL A 4 -5.01 -14.86 6.55
N ASN A 5 -4.57 -15.66 7.54
CA ASN A 5 -3.16 -15.79 7.88
C ASN A 5 -2.33 -16.45 6.78
N GLN A 6 -2.92 -17.28 5.92
CA GLN A 6 -2.20 -17.84 4.76
C GLN A 6 -1.97 -16.76 3.69
N ARG A 7 -2.97 -15.91 3.41
CA ARG A 7 -2.84 -14.83 2.42
C ARG A 7 -1.75 -13.82 2.78
N ILE A 8 -1.56 -13.48 4.05
CA ILE A 8 -0.53 -12.51 4.43
C ILE A 8 0.89 -13.08 4.27
N GLU A 9 1.08 -14.37 4.48
CA GLU A 9 2.39 -15.02 4.35
C GLU A 9 2.86 -15.08 2.89
N GLU A 10 1.94 -15.11 1.92
CA GLU A 10 2.23 -14.98 0.48
C GLU A 10 2.90 -13.65 0.13
N HIS A 11 2.72 -12.62 0.96
CA HIS A 11 3.33 -11.30 0.78
C HIS A 11 4.73 -11.19 1.44
N ARG A 12 5.24 -12.24 2.08
CA ARG A 12 6.61 -12.22 2.62
C ARG A 12 7.65 -12.42 1.54
N ILE A 13 8.72 -11.64 1.65
CA ILE A 13 9.92 -11.79 0.83
C ILE A 13 10.96 -12.50 1.67
N LEU A 14 11.28 -13.74 1.32
CA LEU A 14 12.18 -14.60 2.10
C LEU A 14 13.64 -14.45 1.67
N GLU A 15 13.87 -14.30 0.37
CA GLU A 15 15.20 -14.11 -0.21
C GLU A 15 15.52 -12.62 -0.38
N GLU A 16 16.77 -12.25 -0.13
CA GLU A 16 17.23 -10.87 -0.29
C GLU A 16 17.08 -10.43 -1.75
N PRO A 17 16.19 -9.47 -2.06
CA PRO A 17 16.11 -8.95 -3.41
C PRO A 17 17.32 -8.05 -3.66
N PHE A 18 17.98 -8.22 -4.81
CA PHE A 18 19.05 -7.31 -5.20
C PHE A 18 18.55 -5.86 -5.23
N TYR A 19 19.21 -4.99 -4.47
CA TYR A 19 19.00 -3.54 -4.48
C TYR A 19 20.34 -2.85 -4.25
N LEU A 20 20.67 -1.87 -5.10
CA LEU A 20 21.90 -1.09 -5.00
C LEU A 20 21.56 0.31 -4.47
N ALA A 21 21.94 0.58 -3.22
CA ALA A 21 21.77 1.89 -2.62
C ALA A 21 22.54 2.96 -3.41
N GLN A 22 21.90 4.11 -3.60
CA GLN A 22 22.48 5.29 -4.27
C GLN A 22 22.87 6.39 -3.27
N GLY A 23 22.33 6.35 -2.05
CA GLY A 23 22.62 7.29 -0.98
C GLY A 23 22.29 6.68 0.38
N ASN A 24 21.64 7.48 1.24
CA ASN A 24 21.24 7.09 2.60
C ASN A 24 19.77 6.67 2.70
N GLU A 25 19.10 6.34 1.60
CA GLU A 25 17.67 6.03 1.57
C GLU A 25 17.29 4.82 2.45
N ILE A 26 18.19 3.84 2.59
CA ILE A 26 17.96 2.70 3.48
C ILE A 26 17.93 3.16 4.94
N GLU A 27 18.89 3.98 5.37
CA GLU A 27 18.97 4.50 6.74
C GLU A 27 17.74 5.36 7.08
N LEU A 28 17.38 6.27 6.17
CA LEU A 28 16.20 7.13 6.33
C LEU A 28 14.91 6.32 6.41
N ALA A 29 14.75 5.28 5.60
CA ALA A 29 13.56 4.43 5.64
C ALA A 29 13.47 3.60 6.92
N LEU A 30 14.59 3.13 7.46
CA LEU A 30 14.60 2.42 8.76
C LEU A 30 14.28 3.37 9.92
N ALA A 31 14.78 4.61 9.89
CA ALA A 31 14.43 5.62 10.88
C ALA A 31 12.95 6.02 10.78
N ALA A 32 12.41 6.20 9.57
CA ALA A 32 10.99 6.44 9.37
C ALA A 32 10.14 5.29 9.91
N TYR A 33 10.56 4.03 9.67
CA TYR A 33 9.88 2.86 10.21
C TYR A 33 9.89 2.83 11.75
N SER A 34 11.01 3.11 12.40
CA SER A 34 11.10 3.12 13.87
C SER A 34 10.22 4.20 14.52
N GLU A 35 10.09 5.35 13.84
CA GLU A 35 9.25 6.47 14.26
C GLU A 35 7.81 6.38 13.71
N GLN A 36 7.44 5.26 13.07
CA GLN A 36 6.09 5.01 12.55
C GLN A 36 5.63 6.06 11.51
N LEU A 37 6.58 6.69 10.83
CA LEU A 37 6.35 7.70 9.81
C LEU A 37 6.02 7.05 8.46
N PRO A 38 5.01 7.55 7.73
CA PRO A 38 4.77 7.14 6.35
C PRO A 38 5.96 7.48 5.43
N LEU A 39 6.19 6.65 4.42
CA LEU A 39 7.19 6.93 3.39
C LEU A 39 6.56 7.43 2.08
N LEU A 40 7.14 8.49 1.51
CA LEU A 40 6.84 8.99 0.19
C LEU A 40 8.05 8.81 -0.73
N LEU A 41 7.92 7.94 -1.73
CA LEU A 41 8.94 7.70 -2.73
C LEU A 41 8.65 8.53 -3.99
N LYS A 42 9.61 9.38 -4.36
CA LYS A 42 9.55 10.20 -5.57
C LYS A 42 10.72 9.85 -6.49
N GLY A 43 10.43 9.69 -7.78
CA GLY A 43 11.45 9.47 -8.81
C GLY A 43 10.83 9.02 -10.12
N PRO A 44 11.55 9.07 -11.26
CA PRO A 44 11.01 8.66 -12.55
C PRO A 44 10.67 7.16 -12.60
N THR A 45 9.93 6.74 -13.62
CA THR A 45 9.66 5.32 -13.87
C THR A 45 10.97 4.55 -14.05
N GLY A 46 11.04 3.33 -13.51
CA GLY A 46 12.22 2.47 -13.67
C GLY A 46 13.43 2.81 -12.79
N CYS A 47 13.36 3.83 -11.92
CA CYS A 47 14.49 4.18 -11.03
C CYS A 47 14.65 3.29 -9.79
N GLY A 48 13.87 2.21 -9.67
CA GLY A 48 14.03 1.23 -8.60
C GLY A 48 13.14 1.39 -7.35
N LYS A 49 12.13 2.28 -7.33
CA LYS A 49 11.23 2.49 -6.17
C LYS A 49 10.57 1.19 -5.67
N THR A 50 9.94 0.43 -6.55
CA THR A 50 9.29 -0.84 -6.20
C THR A 50 10.30 -1.88 -5.72
N ARG A 51 11.52 -1.89 -6.27
CA ARG A 51 12.61 -2.78 -5.83
C ARG A 51 13.16 -2.37 -4.45
N PHE A 52 13.25 -1.06 -4.19
CA PHE A 52 13.59 -0.54 -2.87
C PHE A 52 12.59 -0.99 -1.81
N MET A 53 11.29 -0.88 -2.09
CA MET A 53 10.25 -1.34 -1.14
C MET A 53 10.31 -2.85 -0.88
N ARG A 54 10.61 -3.66 -1.90
CA ARG A 54 10.86 -5.10 -1.72
C ARG A 54 12.06 -5.37 -0.83
N TYR A 55 13.17 -4.65 -1.03
CA TYR A 55 14.36 -4.74 -0.19
C TYR A 55 14.06 -4.33 1.26
N LEU A 56 13.36 -3.22 1.46
CA LEU A 56 12.97 -2.74 2.77
C LEU A 56 12.08 -3.74 3.51
N ALA A 57 11.09 -4.32 2.83
CA ALA A 57 10.20 -5.33 3.41
C ALA A 57 10.94 -6.60 3.84
N TRP A 58 11.85 -7.10 2.99
CA TRP A 58 12.74 -8.21 3.35
C TRP A 58 13.60 -7.87 4.57
N ARG A 59 14.23 -6.69 4.57
CA ARG A 59 15.12 -6.23 5.64
C ARG A 59 14.39 -6.07 6.98
N LEU A 60 13.15 -5.57 6.96
CA LEU A 60 12.29 -5.43 8.13
C LEU A 60 11.58 -6.75 8.51
N ARG A 61 11.69 -7.80 7.68
CA ARG A 61 10.98 -9.08 7.81
C ARG A 61 9.46 -8.89 7.91
N ARG A 62 8.93 -7.94 7.14
CA ARG A 62 7.50 -7.64 7.07
C ARG A 62 6.92 -8.06 5.73
N PRO A 63 5.65 -8.51 5.70
CA PRO A 63 4.94 -8.71 4.44
C PRO A 63 4.84 -7.38 3.67
N LEU A 64 4.94 -7.44 2.35
CA LEU A 64 4.74 -6.29 1.46
C LEU A 64 3.46 -6.47 0.65
N ILE A 65 2.46 -5.66 0.95
CA ILE A 65 1.24 -5.57 0.17
C ILE A 65 1.36 -4.37 -0.77
N THR A 66 1.67 -4.65 -2.04
CA THR A 66 1.71 -3.64 -3.09
C THR A 66 0.33 -3.50 -3.74
N VAL A 67 -0.14 -2.27 -3.86
CA VAL A 67 -1.34 -1.91 -4.64
C VAL A 67 -0.90 -0.97 -5.75
N SER A 68 -1.16 -1.36 -6.99
CA SER A 68 -1.00 -0.48 -8.15
C SER A 68 -2.22 0.44 -8.24
N CYS A 69 -2.02 1.72 -8.01
CA CYS A 69 -3.07 2.72 -8.08
C CYS A 69 -3.41 3.07 -9.53
N HIS A 70 -4.70 3.23 -9.80
CA HIS A 70 -5.26 3.60 -11.10
C HIS A 70 -6.66 4.19 -10.92
N ASP A 71 -7.21 4.76 -11.99
CA ASP A 71 -8.46 5.51 -12.02
C ASP A 71 -9.67 4.69 -11.58
N ASP A 72 -9.64 3.38 -11.84
CA ASP A 72 -10.73 2.44 -11.47
C ASP A 72 -10.59 1.86 -10.06
N LEU A 73 -9.53 2.19 -9.32
CA LEU A 73 -9.35 1.72 -7.95
C LEU A 73 -10.34 2.45 -7.05
N SER A 74 -11.21 1.72 -6.37
CA SER A 74 -12.18 2.30 -5.43
C SER A 74 -11.73 2.15 -3.97
N THR A 75 -12.28 2.98 -3.09
CA THR A 75 -12.11 2.83 -1.63
C THR A 75 -12.52 1.44 -1.14
N SER A 76 -13.56 0.85 -1.73
CA SER A 76 -14.00 -0.51 -1.35
C SER A 76 -13.00 -1.58 -1.77
N ASP A 77 -12.22 -1.35 -2.83
CA ASP A 77 -11.16 -2.28 -3.22
C ASP A 77 -9.99 -2.23 -2.23
N LEU A 78 -9.62 -1.04 -1.73
CA LEU A 78 -8.58 -0.86 -0.71
C LEU A 78 -8.98 -1.39 0.68
N ILE A 79 -10.19 -1.05 1.13
CA ILE A 79 -10.68 -1.37 2.48
C ILE A 79 -11.25 -2.77 2.57
N GLY A 80 -12.02 -3.18 1.56
CA GLY A 80 -12.74 -4.44 1.59
C GLY A 80 -14.22 -4.29 1.28
N ARG A 81 -14.84 -5.43 1.03
CA ARG A 81 -16.23 -5.54 0.59
C ARG A 81 -16.83 -6.86 1.04
N PHE A 82 -18.16 -6.88 1.12
CA PHE A 82 -18.89 -8.13 1.22
C PHE A 82 -18.88 -8.85 -0.13
N LEU A 83 -18.51 -10.12 -0.10
CA LEU A 83 -18.59 -11.05 -1.23
C LEU A 83 -19.72 -12.04 -0.96
N VAL A 84 -20.49 -12.37 -1.99
CA VAL A 84 -21.53 -13.39 -1.89
C VAL A 84 -20.88 -14.76 -2.06
N LYS A 85 -20.98 -15.61 -1.03
CA LYS A 85 -20.55 -17.01 -1.07
C LYS A 85 -21.76 -17.89 -0.79
N GLY A 86 -22.31 -18.48 -1.86
CA GLY A 86 -23.58 -19.21 -1.78
C GLY A 86 -24.72 -18.26 -1.42
N THR A 87 -25.34 -18.48 -0.26
CA THR A 87 -26.45 -17.66 0.25
C THR A 87 -26.02 -16.59 1.27
N GLU A 88 -24.74 -16.53 1.61
CA GLU A 88 -24.23 -15.65 2.68
C GLU A 88 -23.36 -14.52 2.11
N ALA A 89 -23.50 -13.33 2.71
CA ALA A 89 -22.61 -12.22 2.49
C ALA A 89 -21.44 -12.31 3.48
N VAL A 90 -20.24 -12.59 2.97
CA VAL A 90 -19.02 -12.74 3.77
C VAL A 90 -18.11 -11.55 3.54
N TRP A 91 -17.64 -10.92 4.61
CA TRP A 91 -16.67 -9.85 4.51
C TRP A 91 -15.32 -10.35 3.99
N ALA A 92 -14.73 -9.62 3.04
CA ALA A 92 -13.38 -9.83 2.58
C ALA A 92 -12.58 -8.53 2.75
N ASP A 93 -11.53 -8.61 3.58
CA ASP A 93 -10.58 -7.51 3.77
C ASP A 93 -9.92 -7.15 2.42
N GLY A 94 -9.84 -5.84 2.15
CA GLY A 94 -9.00 -5.29 1.09
C GLY A 94 -7.53 -5.26 1.51
N PRO A 95 -6.62 -4.94 0.58
CA PRO A 95 -5.18 -4.95 0.83
C PRO A 95 -4.75 -3.98 1.94
N LEU A 96 -5.38 -2.81 2.07
CA LEU A 96 -5.05 -1.85 3.13
C LEU A 96 -5.47 -2.37 4.50
N THR A 97 -6.70 -2.90 4.61
CA THR A 97 -7.18 -3.50 5.85
C THR A 97 -6.36 -4.72 6.25
N LEU A 98 -6.01 -5.58 5.29
CA LEU A 98 -5.14 -6.72 5.54
C LEU A 98 -3.76 -6.27 6.06
N ALA A 99 -3.17 -5.23 5.45
CA ALA A 99 -1.88 -4.71 5.89
C ALA A 99 -1.93 -4.18 7.33
N VAL A 100 -2.95 -3.38 7.65
CA VAL A 100 -3.15 -2.81 8.99
C VAL A 100 -3.32 -3.93 10.03
N ARG A 101 -4.20 -4.91 9.77
CA ARG A 101 -4.48 -6.00 10.72
C ARG A 101 -3.28 -6.88 11.05
N HIS A 102 -2.33 -6.98 10.13
CA HIS A 102 -1.17 -7.86 10.28
C HIS A 102 0.16 -7.13 10.46
N GLY A 103 0.16 -5.81 10.59
CA GLY A 103 1.38 -5.02 10.74
C GLY A 103 2.34 -5.18 9.57
N ALA A 104 1.78 -5.18 8.35
CA ALA A 104 2.53 -5.27 7.12
C ALA A 104 2.91 -3.90 6.57
N ILE A 105 3.76 -3.89 5.56
CA ILE A 105 4.00 -2.70 4.74
C ILE A 105 2.91 -2.64 3.67
N CYS A 106 2.12 -1.57 3.64
CA CYS A 106 1.21 -1.28 2.54
C CYS A 106 1.89 -0.27 1.62
N TYR A 107 2.18 -0.67 0.39
CA TYR A 107 2.82 0.16 -0.63
C TYR A 107 1.82 0.51 -1.73
N LEU A 108 1.40 1.78 -1.79
CA LEU A 108 0.54 2.30 -2.84
C LEU A 108 1.40 2.90 -3.95
N ASP A 109 1.61 2.12 -5.01
CA ASP A 109 2.43 2.50 -6.15
C ASP A 109 1.62 3.39 -7.09
N GLU A 110 2.20 4.52 -7.50
CA GLU A 110 1.54 5.50 -8.39
C GLU A 110 0.26 6.11 -7.81
N ILE A 111 0.28 6.50 -6.52
CA ILE A 111 -0.89 7.00 -5.77
C ILE A 111 -1.63 8.17 -6.45
N VAL A 112 -0.93 8.91 -7.31
CA VAL A 112 -1.48 10.04 -8.06
C VAL A 112 -2.45 9.62 -9.18
N GLU A 113 -2.40 8.37 -9.62
CA GLU A 113 -3.32 7.81 -10.63
C GLU A 113 -4.63 7.35 -9.99
N ALA A 114 -4.68 7.16 -8.67
CA ALA A 114 -5.92 6.88 -7.96
C ALA A 114 -6.81 8.12 -7.85
N ARG A 115 -8.13 7.90 -7.83
CA ARG A 115 -9.09 8.96 -7.57
C ARG A 115 -8.92 9.56 -6.17
N LYS A 116 -9.21 10.86 -6.05
CA LYS A 116 -9.04 11.60 -4.78
C LYS A 116 -9.86 11.04 -3.62
N ASP A 117 -11.07 10.54 -3.89
CA ASP A 117 -11.92 9.89 -2.88
C ASP A 117 -11.30 8.59 -2.35
N THR A 118 -10.54 7.90 -3.20
CA THR A 118 -9.80 6.68 -2.84
C THR A 118 -8.55 6.99 -2.04
N THR A 119 -7.86 8.09 -2.32
CA THR A 119 -6.65 8.48 -1.57
C THR A 119 -6.94 9.08 -0.20
N VAL A 120 -8.11 9.70 0.02
CA VAL A 120 -8.47 10.26 1.35
C VAL A 120 -8.50 9.21 2.45
N VAL A 121 -8.75 7.94 2.10
CA VAL A 121 -8.87 6.84 3.08
C VAL A 121 -7.58 6.56 3.85
N ILE A 122 -6.41 6.93 3.30
CA ILE A 122 -5.13 6.74 3.98
C ILE A 122 -4.74 7.90 4.90
N HIS A 123 -5.48 9.03 4.90
CA HIS A 123 -5.12 10.18 5.73
C HIS A 123 -5.07 9.84 7.23
N PRO A 124 -6.07 9.13 7.83
CA PRO A 124 -6.01 8.80 9.24
C PRO A 124 -4.92 7.77 9.59
N LEU A 125 -4.38 7.05 8.60
CA LEU A 125 -3.22 6.17 8.76
C LEU A 125 -1.89 6.93 8.66
N ALA A 126 -1.90 8.13 8.08
CA ALA A 126 -0.72 8.96 7.85
C ALA A 126 -0.52 10.06 8.90
N ASP A 127 -1.55 10.34 9.71
CA ASP A 127 -1.48 11.26 10.84
C ASP A 127 -1.24 10.53 12.17
N ASP A 128 -1.30 11.28 13.28
CA ASP A 128 -1.00 10.81 14.63
C ASP A 128 -1.97 9.75 15.14
N ARG A 129 -3.18 9.65 14.56
CA ARG A 129 -4.19 8.66 14.99
C ARG A 129 -3.79 7.25 14.59
N ARG A 130 -3.22 7.08 13.40
CA ARG A 130 -2.87 5.78 12.79
C ARG A 130 -4.06 4.81 12.83
N GLU A 131 -5.23 5.26 12.39
CA GLU A 131 -6.48 4.48 12.42
C GLU A 131 -7.01 4.18 11.02
N LEU A 132 -7.70 3.05 10.87
CA LEU A 132 -8.41 2.67 9.65
C LEU A 132 -9.89 2.41 9.94
N PRO A 133 -10.79 3.36 9.60
CA PRO A 133 -12.22 3.14 9.72
C PRO A 133 -12.71 2.17 8.64
N VAL A 134 -13.44 1.13 9.05
CA VAL A 134 -14.11 0.17 8.17
C VAL A 134 -15.61 0.29 8.40
N GLU A 135 -16.19 1.35 7.83
CA GLU A 135 -17.57 1.77 8.06
C GLU A 135 -18.60 0.67 7.80
N LYS A 136 -18.40 -0.13 6.74
CA LYS A 136 -19.29 -1.25 6.39
C LYS A 136 -19.37 -2.35 7.46
N LEU A 137 -18.38 -2.42 8.34
CA LEU A 137 -18.37 -3.32 9.50
C LEU A 137 -18.67 -2.60 10.82
N GLY A 138 -18.73 -1.26 10.82
CA GLY A 138 -18.79 -0.47 12.05
C GLY A 138 -17.55 -0.62 12.94
N LEU A 139 -16.39 -0.93 12.34
CA LEU A 139 -15.13 -1.16 13.06
C LEU A 139 -14.12 -0.04 12.80
N LEU A 140 -13.26 0.19 13.78
CA LEU A 140 -12.10 1.07 13.68
C LEU A 140 -10.85 0.27 14.08
N PHE A 141 -9.92 0.11 13.15
CA PHE A 141 -8.66 -0.60 13.42
C PHE A 141 -7.56 0.40 13.75
N THR A 142 -6.90 0.25 14.89
CA THR A 142 -5.65 0.96 15.17
C THR A 142 -4.49 0.22 14.51
N ALA A 143 -3.67 0.93 13.75
CA ALA A 143 -2.53 0.35 13.07
C ALA A 143 -1.44 -0.02 14.10
N PRO A 144 -0.93 -1.26 14.05
CA PRO A 144 0.10 -1.71 14.98
C PRO A 144 1.43 -1.01 14.69
N VAL A 145 2.36 -1.05 15.65
CA VAL A 145 3.66 -0.36 15.52
C VAL A 145 4.47 -0.88 14.32
N GLU A 146 4.19 -2.10 13.90
CA GLU A 146 4.81 -2.77 12.77
C GLU A 146 4.27 -2.35 11.41
N PHE A 147 3.06 -1.76 11.36
CA PHE A 147 2.44 -1.30 10.12
C PHE A 147 3.17 -0.07 9.57
N MET A 148 3.43 -0.12 8.27
CA MET A 148 4.05 0.97 7.55
C MET A 148 3.24 1.31 6.31
N LEU A 149 2.84 2.57 6.20
CA LEU A 149 2.29 3.12 4.96
C LEU A 149 3.43 3.67 4.10
N ALA A 150 3.51 3.22 2.85
CA ALA A 150 4.41 3.77 1.86
C ALA A 150 3.63 4.10 0.59
N VAL A 151 3.94 5.22 -0.05
CA VAL A 151 3.32 5.64 -1.31
C VAL A 151 4.39 6.08 -2.29
N SER A 152 4.12 5.94 -3.58
CA SER A 152 5.02 6.44 -4.63
C SER A 152 4.31 7.30 -5.65
N TYR A 153 5.05 8.19 -6.30
CA TYR A 153 4.62 8.79 -7.56
C TYR A 153 5.80 9.18 -8.45
N ASN A 154 5.52 9.27 -9.75
CA ASN A 154 6.46 9.72 -10.77
C ASN A 154 6.22 11.21 -11.08
N PRO A 155 7.09 12.13 -10.64
CA PRO A 155 6.94 13.55 -10.96
C PRO A 155 7.09 13.77 -12.48
N GLY A 156 6.15 14.51 -13.08
CA GLY A 156 6.20 14.86 -14.51
C GLY A 156 5.61 13.83 -15.48
N TYR A 157 5.16 12.66 -15.00
CA TYR A 157 4.40 11.70 -15.82
C TYR A 157 2.91 12.05 -15.93
N GLN A 158 2.47 13.09 -15.22
CA GLN A 158 1.11 13.61 -15.32
C GLN A 158 0.78 13.93 -16.78
N SER A 159 -0.28 13.31 -17.27
CA SER A 159 -0.72 13.43 -18.63
C SER A 159 -1.17 14.88 -18.92
N VAL A 160 -0.25 15.59 -19.57
CA VAL A 160 -0.49 16.44 -20.74
C VAL A 160 -1.12 15.61 -21.92
N LEU A 161 -1.48 14.34 -21.69
CA LEU A 161 -2.05 13.40 -22.64
C LEU A 161 -3.50 13.04 -22.25
N LYS A 162 -4.38 14.03 -22.35
CA LYS A 162 -5.81 13.81 -22.65
C LYS A 162 -6.13 14.04 -24.14
N ASP A 163 -5.12 14.02 -25.00
CA ASP A 163 -5.31 13.95 -26.45
C ASP A 163 -5.13 12.51 -26.93
N LEU A 164 -6.24 11.77 -26.92
CA LEU A 164 -6.39 10.62 -27.80
C LEU A 164 -6.23 11.11 -29.23
N LYS A 165 -5.25 10.59 -29.97
CA LYS A 165 -5.21 10.77 -31.43
C LYS A 165 -6.50 10.18 -32.03
N PRO A 166 -7.18 10.86 -32.96
CA PRO A 166 -8.27 10.25 -33.70
C PRO A 166 -7.74 9.05 -34.50
N SER A 167 -8.41 7.91 -34.40
CA SER A 167 -8.17 6.76 -35.26
C SER A 167 -8.55 7.12 -36.70
N THR A 168 -7.61 6.98 -37.63
CA THR A 168 -7.92 6.80 -39.06
C THR A 168 -8.40 5.40 -39.34
#